data_AF-A0ABC8YQF0-F1
#
_entry.id   AF-A0ABC8YQF0-F1
#
_cell.length_a   1.000
_cell.length_b   1.000
_cell.length_c   1.000
_cell.angle_alpha   90.00
_cell.angle_beta   90.00
_cell.angle_gamma   90.00
#
_symmetry.space_group_name_H-M   'P 1'
#
loop_
_entity.id
_entity.type
_entity.pdbx_description
1 polymer ?
#
loop_
_entity_poly.entity_id
_entity_poly.type
_entity_poly.pdbx_seq_one_letter_code
_entity_poly.pdbx_strand_id
1 'polypeptide(L)'
;MEAWRKAALCRAFLVLLVVASSAAVSSADHDEGCWKDDDHHPICITEDCMMTCKDHGHEDGRCNWGWGRLIPHCQCRVANCH
;
A
#
# COMPACT_ATOMS: atom_id res chain seq x y z
N MET A 1 -24.73 36.14 3.22
CA MET A 1 -24.32 35.11 4.22
C MET A 1 -24.26 33.69 3.66
N GLU A 2 -24.67 33.45 2.41
CA GLU A 2 -24.73 32.11 1.81
C GLU A 2 -23.35 31.57 1.37
N ALA A 3 -22.48 32.45 0.87
CA ALA A 3 -21.19 32.07 0.30
C ALA A 3 -20.21 31.49 1.34
N TRP A 4 -20.17 32.05 2.55
CA TRP A 4 -19.32 31.55 3.63
C TRP A 4 -19.82 30.21 4.17
N ARG A 5 -21.15 30.00 4.20
CA ARG A 5 -21.76 28.71 4.58
C ARG A 5 -21.45 27.63 3.57
N LYS A 6 -21.56 27.92 2.26
CA LYS A 6 -21.17 26.98 1.19
C LYS A 6 -19.68 26.62 1.25
N ALA A 7 -18.81 27.60 1.48
CA ALA A 7 -17.37 27.35 1.60
C ALA A 7 -17.01 26.48 2.83
N ALA A 8 -17.64 26.75 3.98
CA ALA A 8 -17.45 25.96 5.19
C ALA A 8 -17.95 24.52 5.01
N LEU A 9 -19.13 24.35 4.40
CA LEU A 9 -19.70 23.02 4.11
C LEU A 9 -18.83 22.24 3.13
N CYS A 10 -18.34 22.87 2.05
CA CYS A 10 -17.44 22.21 1.10
C CYS A 10 -16.14 21.75 1.78
N ARG A 11 -15.54 22.59 2.62
CA ARG A 11 -14.33 22.24 3.37
C ARG A 11 -14.59 21.08 4.34
N ALA A 12 -15.70 21.11 5.08
CA ALA A 12 -16.07 20.02 5.98
C ALA A 12 -16.29 18.70 5.21
N PHE A 13 -16.94 18.75 4.04
CA PHE A 13 -17.17 17.58 3.20
C PHE A 13 -15.87 16.99 2.65
N LEU A 14 -14.92 17.85 2.23
CA LEU A 14 -13.60 17.41 1.78
C LEU A 14 -12.80 16.74 2.91
N VAL A 15 -12.83 17.30 4.13
CA VAL A 15 -12.17 16.68 5.29
C VAL A 15 -12.79 15.33 5.62
N LEU A 16 -14.13 15.22 5.58
CA LEU A 16 -14.82 13.95 5.79
C LEU A 16 -14.48 12.92 4.71
N LEU A 17 -14.36 13.32 3.44
CA LEU A 17 -13.94 12.44 2.35
C LEU A 17 -12.51 11.92 2.54
N VAL A 18 -11.59 12.77 2.99
CA VAL A 18 -10.20 12.37 3.29
C VAL A 18 -10.17 11.37 4.46
N VAL A 19 -10.91 11.64 5.54
CA VAL A 19 -10.99 10.74 6.71
C VAL A 19 -11.63 9.40 6.33
N ALA A 20 -12.74 9.40 5.59
CA ALA A 20 -13.39 8.18 5.14
C ALA A 20 -12.50 7.35 4.19
N SER A 21 -11.73 8.00 3.32
CA SER A 21 -10.77 7.34 2.43
C SER A 21 -9.58 6.76 3.21
N SER A 22 -9.15 7.42 4.29
CA SER A 22 -8.06 6.93 5.14
C SER A 22 -8.42 5.69 5.96
N ALA A 23 -9.71 5.45 6.23
CA ALA A 23 -10.17 4.24 6.92
C ALA A 23 -10.26 3.01 5.98
N ALA A 24 -10.27 3.21 4.66
CA ALA A 24 -10.34 2.14 3.67
C ALA A 24 -8.97 1.55 3.30
N VAL A 25 -7.87 2.19 3.72
CA VAL A 25 -6.49 1.72 3.52
C VAL A 25 -5.93 1.14 4.82
N SER A 26 -6.66 0.20 5.43
CA SER A 26 -6.20 -0.52 6.63
C SER A 26 -6.39 -2.03 6.47
N SER A 27 -6.26 -2.53 5.24
CA SER A 27 -6.39 -3.94 4.89
C SER A 27 -5.06 -4.59 4.46
N ALA A 28 -3.91 -4.03 4.88
CA ALA A 28 -2.60 -4.61 4.60
C ALA A 28 -1.88 -5.23 5.82
N ASP A 29 -2.40 -5.06 7.04
CA ASP A 29 -1.72 -5.43 8.31
C ASP A 29 -2.11 -6.83 8.84
N HIS A 30 -2.72 -7.69 8.02
CA HIS A 30 -3.16 -9.02 8.48
C HIS A 30 -2.18 -10.16 8.14
N ASP A 31 -1.06 -9.88 7.46
CA ASP A 31 -0.16 -10.90 6.92
C ASP A 31 1.34 -10.55 7.10
N GLU A 32 1.65 -9.72 8.10
CA GLU A 32 2.98 -9.18 8.44
C GLU A 32 4.04 -10.29 8.68
N GLY A 33 3.62 -11.51 9.01
CA GLY A 33 4.53 -12.65 9.19
C GLY A 33 4.97 -13.31 7.88
N CYS A 34 4.20 -13.13 6.82
CA CYS A 34 4.33 -13.89 5.59
C CYS A 34 5.04 -13.13 4.46
N TRP A 35 4.76 -11.84 4.37
CA TRP A 35 5.33 -10.98 3.35
C TRP A 35 6.55 -10.25 3.91
N LYS A 36 7.69 -10.43 3.28
CA LYS A 36 8.93 -9.72 3.61
C LYS A 36 9.27 -8.71 2.55
N ASP A 37 9.62 -7.51 2.97
CA ASP A 37 10.08 -6.47 2.06
C ASP A 37 11.40 -6.89 1.40
N ASP A 38 11.48 -6.69 0.09
CA ASP A 38 12.69 -6.82 -0.71
C ASP A 38 13.10 -5.41 -1.18
N ASP A 39 14.19 -4.88 -0.61
CA ASP A 39 14.71 -3.55 -0.93
C ASP A 39 15.76 -3.57 -2.07
N HIS A 40 15.88 -4.66 -2.84
CA HIS A 40 16.84 -4.73 -3.95
C HIS A 40 16.45 -3.87 -5.15
N HIS A 41 15.18 -3.48 -5.26
CA HIS A 41 14.65 -2.74 -6.40
C HIS A 41 14.23 -1.32 -6.01
N PRO A 42 14.80 -0.26 -6.62
CA PRO A 42 14.42 1.12 -6.31
C PRO A 42 13.01 1.48 -6.79
N ILE A 43 12.45 0.73 -7.75
CA ILE A 43 11.09 0.85 -8.25
C ILE A 43 10.53 -0.56 -8.39
N CYS A 44 9.39 -0.85 -7.78
CA CYS A 44 8.76 -2.15 -7.96
C CYS A 44 8.05 -2.26 -9.32
N ILE A 45 8.48 -3.24 -10.11
CA ILE A 45 7.80 -3.70 -11.32
C ILE A 45 7.32 -5.13 -11.05
N THR A 46 6.01 -5.40 -11.17
CA THR A 46 5.39 -6.64 -10.69
C THR A 46 6.05 -7.92 -11.23
N GLU A 47 6.33 -7.99 -12.53
CA GLU A 47 6.93 -9.18 -13.15
C GLU A 47 8.36 -9.44 -12.65
N ASP A 48 9.15 -8.38 -12.56
CA ASP A 48 10.54 -8.39 -12.11
C ASP A 48 10.65 -8.75 -10.61
N CYS A 49 9.77 -8.16 -9.80
CA CYS A 49 9.63 -8.48 -8.38
C CYS A 49 9.26 -9.95 -8.16
N MET A 50 8.25 -10.47 -8.88
CA MET A 50 7.85 -11.87 -8.76
C MET A 50 8.98 -12.82 -9.18
N MET A 51 9.68 -12.52 -10.27
CA MET A 51 10.79 -13.35 -10.76
C MET A 51 11.94 -13.39 -9.76
N THR A 52 12.35 -12.22 -9.25
CA THR A 52 13.44 -12.12 -8.27
C THR A 52 13.10 -12.82 -6.95
N CYS A 53 11.86 -12.65 -6.46
CA CYS A 53 11.40 -13.38 -5.27
C CYS A 53 11.53 -14.91 -5.47
N LYS A 54 11.12 -15.42 -6.63
CA LYS A 54 11.22 -16.86 -6.95
C LYS A 54 12.66 -17.34 -7.06
N ASP A 55 13.54 -16.55 -7.67
CA ASP A 55 14.97 -16.85 -7.75
C ASP A 55 15.63 -16.91 -6.35
N HIS A 56 15.10 -16.14 -5.40
CA HIS A 56 15.51 -16.17 -3.99
C HIS A 56 14.83 -17.27 -3.15
N GLY A 57 14.01 -18.13 -3.77
CA GLY A 57 13.34 -19.26 -3.11
C GLY A 57 12.03 -18.91 -2.39
N HIS A 58 11.44 -17.75 -2.69
CA HIS A 58 10.10 -17.37 -2.23
C HIS A 58 9.02 -17.94 -3.15
N GLU A 59 7.81 -18.11 -2.62
CA GLU A 59 6.69 -18.67 -3.41
C GLU A 59 6.12 -17.65 -4.40
N ASP A 60 6.12 -16.38 -4.02
CA ASP A 60 5.47 -15.31 -4.75
C ASP A 60 6.12 -13.95 -4.48
N GLY A 61 5.79 -12.95 -5.30
CA GLY A 61 6.24 -11.57 -5.14
C GLY A 61 5.17 -10.58 -5.59
N ARG A 62 5.01 -9.48 -4.84
CA ARG A 62 4.05 -8.41 -5.15
C ARG A 62 4.61 -7.02 -4.90
N CYS A 63 4.13 -6.04 -5.64
CA CYS A 63 4.36 -4.64 -5.31
C CYS A 63 3.37 -4.18 -4.25
N ASN A 64 3.88 -3.66 -3.14
CA ASN A 64 3.07 -3.10 -2.08
C ASN A 64 3.31 -1.59 -1.94
N TRP A 65 2.27 -0.88 -1.51
CA TRP A 65 2.36 0.55 -1.21
C TRP A 65 2.36 0.72 0.31
N GLY A 66 3.56 0.92 0.88
CA GLY A 66 3.72 1.24 2.29
C GLY A 66 3.34 2.69 2.60
N TRP A 67 2.76 2.93 3.78
CA TRP A 67 2.44 4.28 4.23
C TRP A 67 3.74 5.11 4.37
N GLY A 68 3.79 6.29 3.76
CA GLY A 68 4.99 7.15 3.77
C GLY A 68 6.04 6.83 2.70
N ARG A 69 5.88 5.78 1.88
CA ARG A 69 6.73 5.55 0.70
C ARG A 69 6.10 6.21 -0.54
N LEU A 70 6.90 6.96 -1.29
CA LEU A 70 6.49 7.63 -2.55
C LEU A 70 6.52 6.68 -3.77
N ILE A 71 7.13 5.51 -3.63
CA ILE A 71 7.36 4.52 -4.68
C ILE A 71 6.98 3.16 -4.09
N PRO A 72 6.32 2.27 -4.85
CA PRO A 72 5.99 0.94 -4.36
C PRO A 72 7.27 0.12 -4.18
N HIS A 73 7.28 -0.74 -3.17
CA HIS A 73 8.38 -1.65 -2.89
C HIS A 73 7.95 -3.09 -3.17
N CYS A 74 8.94 -3.95 -3.44
CA CYS A 74 8.69 -5.37 -3.65
C CYS A 74 8.52 -6.07 -2.30
N GLN A 75 7.57 -7.00 -2.23
CA GLN A 75 7.37 -7.90 -1.10
C GLN A 75 7.39 -9.34 -1.60
N CYS A 76 8.21 -10.19 -0.98
CA CYS A 76 8.27 -11.62 -1.26
C CYS A 76 7.50 -12.42 -0.21
N ARG A 77 6.77 -13.44 -0.67
CA ARG A 77 6.02 -14.36 0.21
C ARG A 77 6.90 -15.51 0.66
N VAL A 78 7.12 -15.67 1.96
CA VAL A 78 7.85 -16.83 2.48
C VAL A 78 7.06 -18.12 2.27
N ALA A 79 7.78 -19.24 2.16
CA ALA A 79 7.15 -20.55 2.06
C ALA A 79 6.45 -20.95 3.37
N ASN A 80 5.35 -21.70 3.26
CA ASN A 80 4.51 -22.17 4.40
C ASN A 80 3.71 -21.06 5.12
N CYS A 81 3.24 -20.05 4.38
CA CYS A 81 2.14 -19.22 4.86
C CYS A 81 0.80 -19.86 4.52
N HIS A 82 -0.07 -19.98 5.52
CA HIS A 82 -1.39 -20.60 5.42
C HIS A 82 -2.49 -19.63 5.84
#